data_AF-A0A538RSE9-F1
#
_entry.id   AF-A0A538RSE9-F1
#
_cell.length_a   1.000
_cell.length_b   1.000
_cell.length_c   1.000
_cell.angle_alpha   90.00
_cell.angle_beta   90.00
_cell.angle_gamma   90.00
#
_symmetry.space_group_name_H-M   'P 1'
#
loop_
_entity.id
_entity.type
_entity.pdbx_description
1 polymer ?
#
loop_
_entity_poly.entity_id
_entity_poly.type
_entity_poly.pdbx_seq_one_letter_code
_entity_poly.pdbx_strand_id
1 'polypeptide(L)' 'MLQAVQKQYANVEIPFYGKAGDKARRELFELQHLTVGAQVPDIQGVDLDGKAFKLSDYRGKVVFLDFWAHW' A
#
# COMPACT_ATOMS: atom_id res chain seq x y z
N MET A 1 -3.77 -10.31 -16.54
CA MET A 1 -5.18 -10.26 -16.09
C MET A 1 -5.53 -8.93 -15.42
N LEU A 2 -4.88 -8.54 -14.31
CA LEU A 2 -5.19 -7.30 -13.58
C LEU A 2 -5.09 -6.01 -14.42
N GLN A 3 -4.08 -5.92 -15.30
CA GLN A 3 -3.99 -4.78 -16.24
C GLN A 3 -5.18 -4.68 -17.19
N ALA A 4 -5.75 -5.82 -17.62
CA ALA A 4 -6.94 -5.83 -18.48
C ALA A 4 -8.18 -5.39 -17.71
N VAL A 5 -8.33 -5.84 -16.45
CA VAL A 5 -9.41 -5.40 -15.54
C VAL A 5 -9.35 -3.89 -15.32
N GLN A 6 -8.16 -3.34 -15.04
CA GLN A 6 -7.97 -1.91 -14.88
C GLN A 6 -8.33 -1.13 -16.15
N LYS A 7 -7.92 -1.61 -17.33
CA LYS A 7 -8.10 -0.88 -18.59
C LYS A 7 -9.52 -0.98 -19.17
N GLN A 8 -10.18 -2.13 -19.00
CA GLN A 8 -11.42 -2.45 -19.72
C GLN A 8 -12.66 -2.47 -18.81
N TYR A 9 -12.48 -2.68 -17.51
CA TYR A 9 -13.57 -2.87 -16.55
C TYR A 9 -13.48 -1.93 -15.35
N ALA A 10 -12.76 -0.80 -15.50
CA ALA A 10 -12.46 0.10 -14.39
C ALA A 10 -13.69 0.56 -13.59
N ASN A 11 -14.80 0.83 -14.28
CA ASN A 11 -16.03 1.36 -13.67
C ASN A 11 -17.03 0.29 -13.25
N VAL A 12 -16.70 -1.00 -13.36
CA VAL A 12 -17.60 -2.07 -12.90
C VAL A 12 -17.65 -2.04 -11.38
N GLU A 13 -18.84 -1.85 -10.81
CA GLU A 13 -19.07 -1.94 -9.38
C GLU A 13 -19.08 -3.41 -8.94
N ILE A 14 -18.26 -3.72 -7.93
CA ILE A 14 -18.26 -5.01 -7.26
C ILE A 14 -18.93 -4.82 -5.90
N PRO A 15 -20.04 -5.54 -5.61
CA PRO A 15 -20.70 -5.45 -4.31
C PRO A 15 -19.70 -5.64 -3.17
N PHE A 16 -19.73 -4.74 -2.18
CA PHE A 16 -18.84 -4.73 -1.01
C PHE A 16 -17.34 -4.45 -1.28
N TYR A 17 -16.91 -4.33 -2.54
CA TYR A 17 -15.49 -4.10 -2.90
C TYR A 17 -15.25 -2.82 -3.72
N GLY A 18 -16.33 -2.12 -4.11
CA GLY A 18 -16.28 -0.91 -4.91
C GLY A 18 -15.86 -1.19 -6.36
N LYS A 19 -15.27 -0.19 -7.02
CA LYS A 19 -14.90 -0.29 -8.43
C LYS A 19 -13.79 -1.31 -8.68
N ALA A 20 -14.02 -2.19 -9.65
CA ALA A 20 -13.07 -3.21 -10.09
C ALA A 20 -11.73 -2.61 -10.52
N GLY A 21 -11.74 -1.43 -11.14
CA GLY A 21 -10.51 -0.72 -11.51
C GLY A 21 -9.68 -0.30 -10.31
N ASP A 22 -10.32 0.14 -9.23
CA ASP A 22 -9.62 0.58 -8.02
C ASP A 22 -8.97 -0.61 -7.30
N LYS A 23 -9.70 -1.73 -7.24
CA LYS A 23 -9.16 -3.00 -6.72
C LYS A 23 -7.97 -3.48 -7.56
N ALA A 24 -8.11 -3.54 -8.88
CA ALA A 24 -7.03 -3.97 -9.77
C ALA A 24 -5.80 -3.07 -9.69
N ARG A 25 -5.97 -1.76 -9.49
CA ARG A 25 -4.85 -0.82 -9.27
C ARG A 25 -4.08 -1.13 -7.99
N ARG A 26 -4.77 -1.39 -6.87
CA ARG A 26 -4.13 -1.72 -5.60
C ARG A 26 -3.33 -3.02 -5.68
N GLU A 27 -3.96 -4.07 -6.20
CA GLU A 27 -3.30 -5.38 -6.37
C GLU A 27 -2.10 -5.31 -7.32
N LEU A 28 -2.22 -4.57 -8.42
CA LEU A 28 -1.09 -4.39 -9.34
C LEU A 28 0.07 -3.64 -8.66
N PHE A 29 -0.23 -2.61 -7.86
CA PHE A 29 0.79 -1.88 -7.12
C PHE A 29 1.53 -2.79 -6.12
N GLU A 30 0.79 -3.60 -5.35
CA GLU A 30 1.35 -4.57 -4.40
C GLU A 30 2.31 -5.54 -5.09
N LEU A 31 1.88 -6.16 -6.19
CA LEU A 31 2.71 -7.10 -6.95
C LEU A 31 3.97 -6.47 -7.53
N GLN A 32 3.89 -5.21 -7.94
CA GLN A 32 4.99 -4.52 -8.60
C GLN A 32 5.98 -3.86 -7.62
N HIS A 33 5.54 -3.46 -6.43
CA HIS A 33 6.32 -2.60 -5.53
C HIS A 33 6.44 -3.11 -4.09
N LEU A 34 5.59 -4.04 -3.64
CA LEU A 34 5.54 -4.50 -2.24
C LEU A 34 5.89 -5.99 -2.13
N THR A 35 6.94 -6.42 -2.82
CA THR A 35 7.44 -7.79 -2.83
C THR A 35 8.81 -7.89 -2.14
N VAL A 36 9.23 -9.10 -1.78
CA VAL A 36 10.54 -9.32 -1.14
C VAL A 36 11.66 -8.86 -2.07
N GLY A 37 12.56 -8.04 -1.53
CA GLY A 37 13.68 -7.44 -2.27
C GLY A 37 13.34 -6.12 -2.97
N ALA A 38 12.07 -5.74 -3.05
CA ALA A 38 11.68 -4.40 -3.51
C ALA A 38 12.08 -3.34 -2.49
N GLN A 39 12.38 -2.13 -2.98
CA GLN A 39 12.59 -0.99 -2.10
C GLN A 39 11.26 -0.57 -1.50
N VAL A 40 11.17 -0.59 -0.17
CA VAL A 40 9.97 -0.12 0.53
C VAL A 40 9.69 1.36 0.22
N PRO A 41 8.44 1.75 -0.11
CA PRO A 41 8.05 3.14 -0.20
C PRO A 41 8.31 3.86 1.12
N ASP A 42 8.67 5.12 1.04
CA ASP A 42 8.82 5.92 2.25
C ASP A 42 7.43 6.23 2.82
N ILE A 43 7.31 6.14 4.14
CA ILE A 43 6.09 6.48 4.87
C ILE A 43 6.44 7.54 5.91
N GLN A 44 5.55 8.51 6.03
CA GLN A 44 5.68 9.61 6.98
C GLN A 44 4.36 9.78 7.74
N GLY A 45 4.47 10.20 8.98
CA GLY A 45 3.33 10.41 9.85
C GLY A 45 3.72 11.18 11.09
N VAL A 46 2.72 11.40 11.94
CA VAL A 46 2.91 11.93 13.29
C VAL A 46 2.40 10.85 14.23
N ASP A 47 3.21 10.47 15.21
CA ASP A 47 2.81 9.48 16.21
C ASP A 47 1.87 10.07 17.28
N LEU A 48 1.49 9.25 18.25
CA LEU A 48 0.53 9.63 19.30
C LEU A 48 1.05 10.76 20.21
N ASP A 49 2.37 10.96 20.28
CA ASP A 49 3.01 12.00 21.09
C ASP A 49 3.26 13.28 20.28
N GLY A 50 2.77 13.36 19.03
CA GLY A 50 2.97 14.50 18.16
C GLY A 50 4.34 14.53 17.48
N LYS A 51 5.12 13.45 17.58
CA LYS A 51 6.46 13.39 17.00
C LYS A 51 6.39 12.95 15.54
N ALA A 52 7.13 13.66 14.70
CA ALA A 52 7.28 13.30 13.30
C ALA A 52 8.00 11.95 13.16
N PHE A 53 7.41 11.06 12.38
CA PHE A 53 7.95 9.77 11.99
C PHE A 53 8.19 9.77 10.48
N LYS A 54 9.34 9.22 10.06
CA LYS A 54 9.66 8.94 8.67
C LYS A 54 10.48 7.66 8.57
N LEU A 55 10.03 6.69 7.76
CA LEU A 55 10.70 5.39 7.67
C LEU A 55 12.13 5.50 7.13
N SER A 56 12.40 6.45 6.24
CA SER A 56 13.75 6.70 5.73
C SER A 56 14.79 7.02 6.81
N ASP A 57 14.37 7.53 7.97
CA ASP A 57 15.29 7.91 9.05
C ASP A 57 15.95 6.68 9.72
N TYR A 58 15.45 5.48 9.42
CA TYR A 58 15.97 4.21 9.92
C TYR A 58 16.89 3.49 8.94
N ARG A 59 17.28 4.11 7.82
CA ARG A 59 18.23 3.52 6.86
C ARG A 59 19.54 3.10 7.57
N GLY A 60 20.04 1.92 7.20
CA GLY A 60 21.21 1.31 7.84
C GLY A 60 20.90 0.47 9.09
N LYS A 61 19.63 0.44 9.54
CA LYS A 61 19.17 -0.43 10.63
C LYS A 61 18.31 -1.57 10.09
N VAL A 62 18.29 -2.69 10.81
CA VAL A 62 17.25 -3.71 10.64
C VAL A 62 15.99 -3.21 11.33
N VAL A 63 14.88 -3.17 10.60
CA VAL A 63 13.60 -2.64 11.07
C VAL A 63 12.54 -3.71 10.95
N PHE A 64 11.79 -3.96 12.03
CA PHE A 64 10.53 -4.68 12.02
C PHE A 64 9.39 -3.67 12.08
N LEU A 65 8.52 -3.66 11.06
CA LEU A 65 7.41 -2.72 10.94
C LEU A 65 6.10 -3.50 10.94
N ASP A 66 5.22 -3.17 11.89
CA ASP A 66 3.93 -3.82 12.09
C ASP A 66 2.80 -2.78 11.96
N PHE A 67 1.74 -3.14 11.23
CA PHE A 67 0.57 -2.29 11.00
C PHE A 67 -0.61 -2.85 11.79
N TRP A 68 -1.04 -2.13 12.82
CA TRP A 68 -2.12 -2.54 13.71
C TRP A 68 -3.07 -1.37 14.01
N ALA A 69 -4.28 -1.68 14.45
CA ALA A 69 -5.28 -0.72 14.89
C ALA A 69 -6.14 -1.33 16.00
N HIS A 70 -6.63 -0.49 16.92
CA HIS A 70 -7.71 -0.83 17.85
C HIS A 70 -9.03 -0.27 17.28
N TRP A 71 -10.14 -0.98 17.50
CA TRP A 71 -11.46 -0.61 17.02
C TRP A 71 -12.29 0.12 18.07
#